data_AF-A0A5Q3D4Z2-F1
#
_entry.id   AF-A0A5Q3D4Z2-F1
#
_cell.length_a   1.000
_cell.length_b   1.000
_cell.length_c   1.000
_cell.angle_alpha   90.00
_cell.angle_beta   90.00
_cell.angle_gamma   90.00
#
_symmetry.space_group_name_H-M   'P 1'
#
loop_
_entity.id
_entity.type
_entity.pdbx_description
1 polymer ?
#
loop_
_entity_poly.entity_id
_entity_poly.type
_entity_poly.pdbx_seq_one_letter_code
_entity_poly.pdbx_strand_id
1 'polypeptide(L)'
;MASTLTSNIPFSDPVWHKDSSHPYFKNSHRKLQRFIREYVDSEITPNAPEWEAQGFVPDKAYARHAELGFLAAAVFPLPKSSLSGVSLPAGIPLDEWDEFHDYILIDEIARCGFLGVVWGINSGATVGGAPLSTYGTEDQKRNYLRPLLTGQQKYCLMVTEPDAGSDVAGLTTEAVKTEDGKHYVINGQKKWITQGQKATHALCAARTGGPGHKGLTVFILDMKTEGVTCKKMENSGVAASGSTFVNLDDVVVPVENILGREGQGFEIIMSSFTHERLWVGITALRLSRVALEDSYRHALRRETFGKKLFENQAIRLKFSKMVGLIEPVHHLMEDLVRRSVRVPALEFSPWAALLKMQAAHNLETISRESQQIFGGLGYSRGGAGGRVEQISRDVRVLVVSGGSEEILQDMISKQQKKLARL
;
A
#
# COMPACT_ATOMS: atom_id res chain seq x y z
N MET A 1 -1.85 -0.59 31.82
CA MET A 1 -2.22 -0.91 30.42
C MET A 1 -2.29 0.40 29.64
N ALA A 2 -1.57 0.52 28.52
CA ALA A 2 -1.68 1.71 27.69
C ALA A 2 -3.02 1.64 26.92
N SER A 3 -3.93 2.58 27.17
CA SER A 3 -5.17 2.73 26.39
C SER A 3 -4.87 3.11 24.93
N THR A 4 -5.78 2.91 24.00
CA THR A 4 -5.65 3.45 22.64
C THR A 4 -5.74 4.98 22.66
N LEU A 5 -5.14 5.64 21.68
CA LEU A 5 -5.44 7.04 21.39
C LEU A 5 -6.65 7.08 20.45
N THR A 6 -7.69 7.80 20.82
CA THR A 6 -8.96 7.81 20.09
C THR A 6 -9.48 9.21 19.92
N SER A 7 -10.01 9.50 18.73
CA SER A 7 -10.71 10.74 18.43
C SER A 7 -12.03 10.85 19.21
N ASN A 8 -12.39 12.08 19.54
CA ASN A 8 -13.68 12.42 20.15
C ASN A 8 -14.82 12.52 19.13
N ILE A 9 -14.53 12.48 17.82
CA ILE A 9 -15.55 12.46 16.77
C ILE A 9 -16.14 11.04 16.67
N PRO A 10 -17.48 10.90 16.65
CA PRO A 10 -18.11 9.60 16.45
C PRO A 10 -17.69 8.97 15.11
N PHE A 11 -17.40 7.66 15.12
CA PHE A 11 -17.03 6.87 13.93
C PHE A 11 -15.76 7.30 13.18
N SER A 12 -14.99 8.27 13.68
CA SER A 12 -13.68 8.60 13.10
C SER A 12 -12.59 7.57 13.45
N ASP A 13 -12.84 6.73 14.43
CA ASP A 13 -11.97 5.61 14.79
C ASP A 13 -12.78 4.30 14.88
N PRO A 14 -12.13 3.16 14.61
CA PRO A 14 -12.71 1.83 14.79
C PRO A 14 -13.31 1.61 16.19
N VAL A 15 -14.40 0.84 16.25
CA VAL A 15 -15.10 0.52 17.51
C VAL A 15 -14.18 -0.17 18.51
N TRP A 16 -13.28 -1.05 18.04
CA TRP A 16 -12.35 -1.79 18.90
C TRP A 16 -11.44 -0.89 19.75
N HIS A 17 -11.23 0.38 19.37
CA HIS A 17 -10.43 1.32 20.17
C HIS A 17 -11.03 1.52 21.56
N LYS A 18 -12.36 1.52 21.67
CA LYS A 18 -13.09 1.77 22.92
C LYS A 18 -13.68 0.49 23.52
N ASP A 19 -13.76 -0.59 22.74
CA ASP A 19 -14.32 -1.86 23.18
C ASP A 19 -13.23 -2.83 23.64
N SER A 20 -13.08 -3.00 24.96
CA SER A 20 -12.17 -3.98 25.55
C SER A 20 -12.63 -5.43 25.41
N SER A 21 -13.89 -5.67 25.01
CA SER A 21 -14.45 -7.00 24.80
C SER A 21 -14.30 -7.52 23.36
N HIS A 22 -13.70 -6.71 22.47
CA HIS A 22 -13.55 -7.07 21.07
C HIS A 22 -12.76 -8.40 20.89
N PRO A 23 -13.25 -9.37 20.09
CA PRO A 23 -12.71 -10.74 20.08
C PRO A 23 -11.28 -10.86 19.52
N TYR A 24 -10.82 -9.87 18.76
CA TYR A 24 -9.54 -9.93 18.05
C TYR A 24 -8.41 -9.12 18.67
N PHE A 25 -8.71 -8.07 19.44
CA PHE A 25 -7.69 -7.08 19.82
C PHE A 25 -7.17 -7.25 21.24
N LYS A 26 -5.84 -7.39 21.34
CA LYS A 26 -5.12 -7.61 22.60
C LYS A 26 -4.39 -6.34 23.04
N ASN A 27 -3.70 -6.40 24.18
CA ASN A 27 -2.92 -5.27 24.71
C ASN A 27 -1.76 -4.86 23.80
N SER A 28 -1.09 -5.81 23.14
CA SER A 28 -0.02 -5.54 22.16
C SER A 28 -0.53 -4.70 20.99
N HIS A 29 -1.74 -4.98 20.49
CA HIS A 29 -2.41 -4.22 19.43
C HIS A 29 -2.66 -2.77 19.86
N ARG A 30 -3.15 -2.57 21.09
CA ARG A 30 -3.41 -1.22 21.65
C ARG A 30 -2.13 -0.43 21.85
N LYS A 31 -1.07 -1.10 22.32
CA LYS A 31 0.27 -0.52 22.47
C LYS A 31 0.82 -0.07 21.12
N LEU A 32 0.73 -0.92 20.10
CA LEU A 32 1.15 -0.61 18.74
C LEU A 32 0.36 0.58 18.19
N GLN A 33 -0.97 0.54 18.24
CA GLN A 33 -1.85 1.60 17.74
C GLN A 33 -1.47 2.98 18.29
N ARG A 34 -1.29 3.09 19.61
CA ARG A 34 -0.87 4.34 20.25
C ARG A 34 0.48 4.81 19.70
N PHE A 35 1.46 3.92 19.67
CA PHE A 35 2.81 4.24 19.21
C PHE A 35 2.83 4.75 17.77
N ILE A 36 2.11 4.08 16.86
CA ILE A 36 2.04 4.51 15.45
C ILE A 36 1.32 5.84 15.34
N ARG A 37 0.21 6.03 16.07
CA ARG A 37 -0.52 7.30 16.02
C ARG A 37 0.33 8.48 16.50
N GLU A 38 1.07 8.31 17.60
CA GLU A 38 2.00 9.34 18.10
C GLU A 38 3.08 9.67 17.06
N TYR A 39 3.68 8.66 16.43
CA TYR A 39 4.65 8.84 15.34
C TYR A 39 4.04 9.56 14.12
N VAL A 40 2.85 9.15 13.68
CA VAL A 40 2.17 9.74 12.52
C VAL A 40 1.75 11.19 12.80
N ASP A 41 1.23 11.48 13.98
CA ASP A 41 0.77 12.83 14.33
C ASP A 41 1.94 13.80 14.57
N SER A 42 3.09 13.32 15.05
CA SER A 42 4.26 14.17 15.39
C SER A 42 5.34 14.24 14.31
N GLU A 43 5.62 13.15 13.59
CA GLU A 43 6.75 13.07 12.64
C GLU A 43 6.31 13.02 11.17
N ILE A 44 5.11 12.50 10.84
CA ILE A 44 4.65 12.36 9.43
C ILE A 44 3.71 13.50 9.02
N THR A 45 2.56 13.61 9.69
CA THR A 45 1.46 14.51 9.29
C THR A 45 1.89 15.98 9.15
N PRO A 46 2.73 16.55 10.04
CA PRO A 46 3.18 17.93 9.90
C PRO A 46 3.98 18.20 8.62
N ASN A 47 4.68 17.18 8.11
CA ASN A 47 5.58 17.29 6.95
C ASN A 47 4.92 16.81 5.65
N ALA A 48 3.83 16.05 5.73
CA ALA A 48 3.21 15.40 4.59
C ALA A 48 2.80 16.36 3.44
N PRO A 49 2.25 17.57 3.69
CA PRO A 49 1.96 18.51 2.60
C PRO A 49 3.20 18.94 1.81
N GLU A 50 4.32 19.17 2.50
CA GLU A 50 5.58 19.56 1.87
C GLU A 50 6.15 18.40 1.04
N TRP A 51 6.17 17.20 1.60
CA TRP A 51 6.67 16.00 0.92
C TRP A 51 5.87 15.67 -0.33
N GLU A 52 4.55 15.85 -0.27
CA GLU A 52 3.67 15.68 -1.40
C GLU A 52 3.92 16.75 -2.47
N ALA A 53 4.09 18.02 -2.09
CA ALA A 53 4.38 19.11 -3.01
C ALA A 53 5.73 18.94 -3.74
N GLN A 54 6.80 18.55 -3.04
CA GLN A 54 8.10 18.23 -3.67
C GLN A 54 8.07 16.87 -4.41
N GLY A 55 7.12 16.02 -4.06
CA GLY A 55 6.86 14.71 -4.62
C GLY A 55 7.96 13.68 -4.33
N PHE A 56 8.49 13.68 -3.11
CA PHE A 56 9.25 12.57 -2.52
C PHE A 56 9.28 12.68 -0.99
N VAL A 57 9.46 11.55 -0.31
CA VAL A 57 9.76 11.49 1.13
C VAL A 57 11.29 11.63 1.35
N PRO A 58 11.77 12.53 2.22
CA PRO A 58 13.20 12.71 2.49
C PRO A 58 13.88 11.46 3.07
N ASP A 59 15.16 11.26 2.75
CA ASP A 59 15.94 10.09 3.20
C ASP A 59 16.04 10.01 4.73
N LYS A 60 16.11 11.15 5.41
CA LYS A 60 16.10 11.22 6.88
C LYS A 60 14.81 10.66 7.48
N ALA A 61 13.65 10.96 6.87
CA ALA A 61 12.37 10.43 7.31
C ALA A 61 12.26 8.93 7.04
N TYR A 62 12.76 8.46 5.89
CA TYR A 62 12.84 7.04 5.56
C TYR A 62 13.74 6.26 6.54
N ALA A 63 14.94 6.78 6.83
CA ALA A 63 15.86 6.17 7.79
C ALA A 63 15.23 6.09 9.19
N ARG A 64 14.59 7.17 9.64
CA ARG A 64 13.83 7.19 10.89
C ARG A 64 12.70 6.16 10.91
N HIS A 65 11.97 6.00 9.80
CA HIS A 65 10.93 4.97 9.66
C HIS A 65 11.50 3.56 9.80
N ALA A 66 12.67 3.31 9.20
CA ALA A 66 13.40 2.05 9.29
C ALA A 66 13.90 1.76 10.72
N GLU A 67 14.50 2.75 11.39
CA GLU A 67 14.99 2.66 12.77
C GLU A 67 13.90 2.25 13.76
N LEU A 68 12.67 2.71 13.52
CA LEU A 68 11.50 2.36 14.32
C LEU A 68 10.93 0.97 14.01
N GLY A 69 11.51 0.24 13.05
CA GLY A 69 11.11 -1.10 12.67
C GLY A 69 9.97 -1.18 11.67
N PHE A 70 9.52 -0.05 11.10
CA PHE A 70 8.33 -0.05 10.25
C PHE A 70 8.53 -0.78 8.92
N LEU A 71 9.69 -0.63 8.28
CA LEU A 71 10.01 -1.36 7.05
C LEU A 71 10.04 -2.88 7.27
N ALA A 72 10.59 -3.29 8.41
CA ALA A 72 10.61 -4.69 8.81
C ALA A 72 9.19 -5.24 9.06
N ALA A 73 8.36 -4.44 9.74
CA ALA A 73 6.98 -4.76 10.05
C ALA A 73 6.05 -4.77 8.81
N ALA A 74 6.40 -4.03 7.76
CA ALA A 74 5.62 -3.91 6.53
C ALA A 74 5.71 -5.15 5.62
N VAL A 75 6.63 -6.08 5.92
CA VAL A 75 6.75 -7.35 5.21
C VAL A 75 5.85 -8.38 5.86
N PHE A 76 4.84 -8.86 5.13
CA PHE A 76 3.89 -9.83 5.65
C PHE A 76 3.79 -11.09 4.78
N PRO A 77 3.83 -12.30 5.38
CA PRO A 77 4.16 -12.60 6.78
C PRO A 77 5.59 -12.16 7.16
N LEU A 78 5.82 -11.89 8.44
CA LEU A 78 7.13 -11.43 8.92
C LEU A 78 8.25 -12.44 8.59
N PRO A 79 9.39 -12.00 8.02
CA PRO A 79 10.53 -12.86 7.73
C PRO A 79 11.37 -13.14 8.98
N LYS A 80 10.83 -13.93 9.93
CA LYS A 80 11.41 -14.12 11.28
C LYS A 80 12.92 -14.44 11.29
N SER A 81 13.40 -15.28 10.38
CA SER A 81 14.83 -15.64 10.27
C SER A 81 15.73 -14.46 9.89
N SER A 82 15.21 -13.46 9.18
CA SER A 82 15.96 -12.29 8.71
C SER A 82 15.87 -11.09 9.66
N LEU A 83 15.05 -11.19 10.71
CA LEU A 83 14.78 -10.12 11.68
C LEU A 83 15.67 -10.17 12.94
N SER A 84 16.66 -11.08 12.98
CA SER A 84 17.59 -11.11 14.12
C SER A 84 18.33 -9.77 14.28
N GLY A 85 18.16 -9.15 15.45
CA GLY A 85 18.69 -7.84 15.81
C GLY A 85 17.86 -6.64 15.31
N VAL A 86 16.71 -6.87 14.68
CA VAL A 86 15.80 -5.81 14.21
C VAL A 86 14.67 -5.64 15.22
N SER A 87 14.50 -4.43 15.75
CA SER A 87 13.37 -4.12 16.62
C SER A 87 12.11 -3.90 15.79
N LEU A 88 10.99 -4.45 16.24
CA LEU A 88 9.67 -4.13 15.69
C LEU A 88 9.10 -2.85 16.35
N PRO A 89 8.16 -2.16 15.69
CA PRO A 89 7.50 -0.97 16.23
C PRO A 89 6.92 -1.22 17.63
N ALA A 90 6.96 -0.19 18.48
CA ALA A 90 6.54 -0.26 19.88
C ALA A 90 7.25 -1.33 20.74
N GLY A 91 8.36 -1.91 20.26
CA GLY A 91 9.06 -3.00 20.94
C GLY A 91 8.18 -4.25 21.12
N ILE A 92 7.30 -4.53 20.16
CA ILE A 92 6.49 -5.75 20.17
C ILE A 92 7.40 -6.97 19.89
N PRO A 93 7.34 -8.03 20.69
CA PRO A 93 8.09 -9.26 20.43
C PRO A 93 7.73 -9.93 19.10
N LEU A 94 8.69 -10.57 18.43
CA LEU A 94 8.50 -11.26 17.14
C LEU A 94 7.49 -12.40 17.19
N ASP A 95 7.32 -13.02 18.36
CA ASP A 95 6.39 -14.11 18.64
C ASP A 95 4.97 -13.62 18.98
N GLU A 96 4.83 -12.36 19.42
CA GLU A 96 3.52 -11.73 19.64
C GLU A 96 2.93 -11.11 18.37
N TRP A 97 3.74 -10.80 17.35
CA TRP A 97 3.28 -10.15 16.13
C TRP A 97 2.42 -11.07 15.27
N ASP A 98 1.19 -10.62 14.99
CA ASP A 98 0.17 -11.35 14.25
C ASP A 98 -0.49 -10.49 13.15
N GLU A 99 -1.45 -11.04 12.42
CA GLU A 99 -2.16 -10.37 11.33
C GLU A 99 -2.86 -9.07 11.75
N PHE A 100 -3.23 -8.91 13.02
CA PHE A 100 -3.88 -7.69 13.50
C PHE A 100 -2.87 -6.59 13.81
N HIS A 101 -1.60 -6.92 14.09
CA HIS A 101 -0.53 -5.95 14.12
C HIS A 101 -0.23 -5.39 12.73
N ASP A 102 -0.25 -6.26 11.70
CA ASP A 102 -0.14 -5.83 10.30
C ASP A 102 -1.29 -4.90 9.90
N TYR A 103 -2.54 -5.26 10.23
CA TYR A 103 -3.68 -4.35 10.02
C TYR A 103 -3.48 -2.97 10.68
N ILE A 104 -3.08 -2.93 11.95
CA ILE A 104 -2.91 -1.68 12.69
C ILE A 104 -1.77 -0.84 12.10
N LEU A 105 -0.72 -1.48 11.60
CA LEU A 105 0.36 -0.83 10.87
C LEU A 105 -0.18 -0.05 9.66
N ILE A 106 -0.95 -0.74 8.83
CA ILE A 106 -1.52 -0.20 7.59
C ILE A 106 -2.51 0.92 7.91
N ASP A 107 -3.40 0.66 8.85
CA ASP A 107 -4.48 1.55 9.25
C ASP A 107 -3.98 2.83 9.94
N GLU A 108 -3.04 2.76 10.88
CA GLU A 108 -2.58 3.98 11.57
C GLU A 108 -1.60 4.81 10.71
N ILE A 109 -0.74 4.21 9.87
CA ILE A 109 0.14 4.98 8.97
C ILE A 109 -0.69 5.80 7.97
N ALA A 110 -1.78 5.23 7.45
CA ALA A 110 -2.67 5.91 6.51
C ALA A 110 -3.43 7.11 7.12
N ARG A 111 -3.43 7.26 8.46
CA ARG A 111 -4.12 8.36 9.17
C ARG A 111 -3.61 9.75 8.79
N CYS A 112 -2.38 9.87 8.28
CA CYS A 112 -1.85 11.15 7.81
C CYS A 112 -2.71 11.77 6.69
N GLY A 113 -3.42 10.96 5.89
CA GLY A 113 -4.29 11.42 4.80
C GLY A 113 -3.56 11.79 3.50
N PHE A 114 -2.27 11.45 3.39
CA PHE A 114 -1.44 11.69 2.20
C PHE A 114 -0.93 10.35 1.66
N LEU A 115 -1.68 9.75 0.72
CA LEU A 115 -1.37 8.40 0.23
C LEU A 115 -0.01 8.34 -0.46
N GLY A 116 0.40 9.43 -1.12
CA GLY A 116 1.73 9.54 -1.72
C GLY A 116 2.86 9.35 -0.70
N VAL A 117 2.71 9.92 0.49
CA VAL A 117 3.69 9.78 1.58
C VAL A 117 3.71 8.36 2.13
N VAL A 118 2.54 7.77 2.35
CA VAL A 118 2.39 6.37 2.80
C VAL A 118 3.10 5.42 1.84
N TRP A 119 2.90 5.60 0.53
CA TRP A 119 3.57 4.79 -0.49
C TRP A 119 5.05 5.10 -0.59
N GLY A 120 5.43 6.37 -0.57
CA GLY A 120 6.82 6.81 -0.69
C GLY A 120 7.72 6.38 0.47
N ILE A 121 7.16 6.14 1.66
CA ILE A 121 7.94 5.71 2.83
C ILE A 121 7.94 4.20 3.04
N ASN A 122 6.87 3.48 2.64
CA ASN A 122 6.68 2.09 3.05
C ASN A 122 6.53 1.07 1.90
N SER A 123 6.01 1.47 0.74
CA SER A 123 5.55 0.51 -0.29
C SER A 123 6.63 -0.46 -0.79
N GLY A 124 7.89 -0.01 -0.83
CA GLY A 124 9.02 -0.80 -1.31
C GLY A 124 9.28 -2.02 -0.43
N ALA A 125 9.13 -1.87 0.89
CA ALA A 125 9.21 -2.99 1.82
C ALA A 125 8.03 -3.96 1.60
N THR A 126 6.82 -3.44 1.42
CA THR A 126 5.63 -4.25 1.18
C THR A 126 5.72 -5.08 -0.11
N VAL A 127 6.10 -4.47 -1.23
CA VAL A 127 6.12 -5.16 -2.54
C VAL A 127 7.39 -5.99 -2.77
N GLY A 128 8.53 -5.56 -2.21
CA GLY A 128 9.81 -6.24 -2.38
C GLY A 128 10.10 -7.30 -1.32
N GLY A 129 9.70 -7.04 -0.08
CA GLY A 129 10.10 -7.86 1.07
C GLY A 129 9.51 -9.25 1.07
N ALA A 130 8.21 -9.40 0.80
CA ALA A 130 7.55 -10.70 0.83
C ALA A 130 8.10 -11.65 -0.27
N PRO A 131 8.23 -11.23 -1.54
CA PRO A 131 8.89 -12.05 -2.56
C PRO A 131 10.32 -12.45 -2.21
N LEU A 132 11.14 -11.51 -1.72
CA LEU A 132 12.52 -11.80 -1.32
C LEU A 132 12.58 -12.80 -0.15
N SER A 133 11.66 -12.69 0.80
CA SER A 133 11.53 -13.63 1.92
C SER A 133 11.16 -15.04 1.45
N THR A 134 10.18 -15.16 0.55
CA THR A 134 9.63 -16.45 0.13
C THR A 134 10.49 -17.14 -0.92
N TYR A 135 10.96 -16.40 -1.93
CA TYR A 135 11.61 -16.96 -3.13
C TYR A 135 13.12 -16.69 -3.18
N GLY A 136 13.64 -15.85 -2.29
CA GLY A 136 15.06 -15.54 -2.24
C GLY A 136 15.91 -16.71 -1.75
N THR A 137 17.10 -16.86 -2.34
CA THR A 137 18.15 -17.71 -1.76
C THR A 137 18.67 -17.10 -0.45
N GLU A 138 19.41 -17.86 0.36
CA GLU A 138 20.00 -17.32 1.59
C GLU A 138 20.98 -16.16 1.34
N ASP A 139 21.71 -16.21 0.22
CA ASP A 139 22.56 -15.11 -0.22
C ASP A 139 21.75 -13.88 -0.62
N GLN A 140 20.66 -14.07 -1.37
CA GLN A 140 19.75 -12.98 -1.72
C GLN A 140 19.08 -12.38 -0.49
N LYS A 141 18.64 -13.19 0.48
CA LYS A 141 18.06 -12.67 1.73
C LYS A 141 19.07 -11.84 2.52
N ARG A 142 20.33 -12.27 2.59
CA ARG A 142 21.39 -11.53 3.26
C ARG A 142 21.73 -10.21 2.55
N ASN A 143 21.79 -10.22 1.23
CA ASN A 143 22.27 -9.09 0.42
C ASN A 143 21.15 -8.10 0.01
N TYR A 144 19.89 -8.54 0.01
CA TYR A 144 18.76 -7.76 -0.53
C TYR A 144 17.61 -7.62 0.47
N LEU A 145 17.18 -8.71 1.14
CA LEU A 145 16.10 -8.62 2.12
C LEU A 145 16.55 -7.88 3.38
N ARG A 146 17.64 -8.31 4.03
CA ARG A 146 18.09 -7.68 5.28
C ARG A 146 18.37 -6.18 5.13
N PRO A 147 19.06 -5.71 4.08
CA PRO A 147 19.25 -4.27 3.85
C PRO A 147 17.95 -3.50 3.59
N LEU A 148 16.93 -4.13 2.98
CA LEU A 148 15.60 -3.53 2.85
C LEU A 148 14.93 -3.37 4.23
N LEU A 149 14.97 -4.41 5.07
CA LEU A 149 14.33 -4.40 6.40
C LEU A 149 14.94 -3.33 7.33
N THR A 150 16.24 -3.02 7.16
CA THR A 150 16.96 -2.01 7.95
C THR A 150 17.04 -0.64 7.28
N GLY A 151 16.39 -0.46 6.12
CA GLY A 151 16.33 0.82 5.39
C GLY A 151 17.61 1.23 4.67
N GLN A 152 18.58 0.33 4.53
CA GLN A 152 19.81 0.54 3.74
C GLN A 152 19.55 0.46 2.24
N GLN A 153 18.53 -0.30 1.83
CA GLN A 153 18.07 -0.39 0.44
C GLN A 153 16.61 0.01 0.33
N LYS A 154 16.28 0.66 -0.79
CA LYS A 154 14.91 1.01 -1.19
C LYS A 154 14.51 0.22 -2.41
N TYR A 155 13.26 -0.24 -2.44
CA TYR A 155 12.75 -1.11 -3.50
C TYR A 155 11.59 -0.48 -4.24
N CYS A 156 11.48 -0.85 -5.52
CA CYS A 156 10.28 -0.68 -6.32
C CYS A 156 9.92 -2.00 -7.02
N LEU A 157 8.69 -2.11 -7.50
CA LEU A 157 8.20 -3.24 -8.28
C LEU A 157 8.00 -2.81 -9.73
N MET A 158 8.67 -3.49 -10.66
CA MET A 158 8.69 -3.18 -12.09
C MET A 158 7.96 -4.25 -12.89
N VAL A 159 6.64 -4.11 -12.96
CA VAL A 159 5.76 -5.05 -13.67
C VAL A 159 5.08 -4.35 -14.84
N THR A 160 4.27 -3.34 -14.56
CA THR A 160 3.44 -2.63 -15.53
C THR A 160 4.27 -1.94 -16.60
N GLU A 161 3.78 -2.03 -17.84
CA GLU A 161 4.37 -1.46 -19.04
C GLU A 161 3.37 -0.52 -19.72
N PRO A 162 3.80 0.30 -20.70
CA PRO A 162 2.89 1.13 -21.49
C PRO A 162 1.74 0.34 -22.12
N ASP A 163 2.04 -0.86 -22.63
CA ASP A 163 1.10 -1.71 -23.37
C ASP A 163 0.57 -2.90 -22.55
N ALA A 164 1.07 -3.09 -21.32
CA ALA A 164 0.67 -4.19 -20.43
C ALA A 164 0.43 -3.70 -18.99
N GLY A 165 -0.83 -3.40 -18.69
CA GLY A 165 -1.31 -3.05 -17.34
C GLY A 165 -2.03 -4.23 -16.69
N SER A 166 -3.34 -4.33 -16.96
CA SER A 166 -4.18 -5.42 -16.44
C SER A 166 -3.76 -6.79 -16.95
N ASP A 167 -3.26 -6.88 -18.18
CA ASP A 167 -2.73 -8.12 -18.76
C ASP A 167 -1.23 -8.28 -18.43
N VAL A 168 -0.93 -8.59 -17.18
CA VAL A 168 0.45 -8.83 -16.71
C VAL A 168 1.14 -9.95 -17.50
N ALA A 169 0.38 -10.94 -17.98
CA ALA A 169 0.90 -12.05 -18.77
C ALA A 169 1.45 -11.60 -20.13
N GLY A 170 0.90 -10.50 -20.66
CA GLY A 170 1.23 -9.89 -21.94
C GLY A 170 2.44 -8.95 -21.93
N LEU A 171 3.15 -8.81 -20.80
CA LEU A 171 4.33 -7.91 -20.73
C LEU A 171 5.39 -8.27 -21.79
N THR A 172 6.09 -7.26 -22.30
CA THR A 172 6.95 -7.32 -23.47
C THR A 172 8.42 -6.99 -23.19
N THR A 173 8.74 -6.43 -22.02
CA THR A 173 10.15 -6.25 -21.60
C THR A 173 10.87 -7.58 -21.74
N GLU A 174 11.91 -7.63 -22.57
CA GLU A 174 12.64 -8.84 -22.91
C GLU A 174 13.90 -8.96 -22.06
N ALA A 175 14.26 -10.19 -21.71
CA ALA A 175 15.52 -10.52 -21.07
C ALA A 175 16.18 -11.68 -21.84
N VAL A 176 17.22 -11.38 -22.60
CA VAL A 176 17.96 -12.36 -23.41
C VAL A 176 19.20 -12.81 -22.65
N LYS A 177 19.35 -14.13 -22.47
CA LYS A 177 20.53 -14.70 -21.82
C LYS A 177 21.75 -14.54 -22.74
N THR A 178 22.88 -14.09 -22.19
CA THR A 178 24.15 -13.97 -22.93
C THR A 178 24.68 -15.33 -23.37
N GLU A 179 25.51 -15.35 -24.42
CA GLU A 179 26.08 -16.61 -24.96
C GLU A 179 26.87 -17.41 -23.92
N ASP A 180 27.54 -16.72 -23.00
CA ASP A 180 28.29 -17.35 -21.90
C ASP A 180 27.41 -17.88 -20.77
N GLY A 181 26.09 -17.60 -20.82
CA GLY A 181 25.10 -18.03 -19.85
C GLY A 181 25.18 -17.36 -18.48
N LYS A 182 26.00 -16.32 -18.32
CA LYS A 182 26.25 -15.67 -17.00
C LYS A 182 25.39 -14.45 -16.74
N HIS A 183 24.83 -13.83 -17.78
CA HIS A 183 24.03 -12.62 -17.65
C HIS A 183 22.76 -12.69 -18.50
N TYR A 184 21.87 -11.76 -18.24
CA TYR A 184 20.75 -11.38 -19.07
C TYR A 184 20.92 -9.93 -19.52
N VAL A 185 20.59 -9.65 -20.77
CA VAL A 185 20.46 -8.28 -21.28
C VAL A 185 18.97 -7.96 -21.33
N ILE A 186 18.56 -6.94 -20.59
CA ILE A 186 17.15 -6.55 -20.44
C ILE A 186 16.85 -5.28 -21.24
N ASN A 187 15.85 -5.36 -22.10
CA ASN A 187 15.38 -4.28 -22.96
C ASN A 187 13.88 -4.08 -22.81
N GLY A 188 13.43 -2.84 -22.61
CA GLY A 188 12.01 -2.52 -22.52
C GLY A 188 11.68 -1.29 -21.70
N GLN A 189 10.40 -1.19 -21.34
CA GLN A 189 9.86 -0.02 -20.65
C GLN A 189 8.89 -0.41 -19.55
N LYS A 190 9.00 0.30 -18.42
CA LYS A 190 8.16 0.14 -17.24
C LYS A 190 7.49 1.46 -16.90
N LYS A 191 6.23 1.41 -16.50
CA LYS A 191 5.39 2.60 -16.30
C LYS A 191 4.63 2.50 -14.99
N TRP A 192 4.44 3.65 -14.34
CA TRP A 192 3.79 3.75 -13.02
C TRP A 192 4.57 3.07 -11.89
N ILE A 193 5.90 3.13 -11.97
CA ILE A 193 6.78 2.49 -11.00
C ILE A 193 6.87 3.36 -9.76
N THR A 194 6.07 3.03 -8.75
CA THR A 194 6.10 3.64 -7.43
C THR A 194 7.50 3.55 -6.83
N GLN A 195 7.99 4.66 -6.28
CA GLN A 195 9.34 4.85 -5.76
C GLN A 195 10.49 4.71 -6.77
N GLY A 196 10.23 4.56 -8.07
CA GLY A 196 11.30 4.31 -9.06
C GLY A 196 12.47 5.30 -8.99
N GLN A 197 12.21 6.59 -8.76
CA GLN A 197 13.28 7.60 -8.61
C GLN A 197 14.17 7.44 -7.38
N LYS A 198 13.65 6.86 -6.29
CA LYS A 198 14.33 6.75 -5.00
C LYS A 198 14.76 5.32 -4.70
N ALA A 199 14.27 4.34 -5.45
CA ALA A 199 14.64 2.96 -5.29
C ALA A 199 16.11 2.74 -5.63
N THR A 200 16.79 1.95 -4.80
CA THR A 200 18.13 1.43 -5.10
C THR A 200 18.07 0.16 -5.92
N HIS A 201 17.01 -0.62 -5.74
CA HIS A 201 16.81 -1.91 -6.39
C HIS A 201 15.37 -2.03 -6.87
N ALA A 202 15.15 -2.88 -7.86
CA ALA A 202 13.83 -3.23 -8.36
C ALA A 202 13.66 -4.75 -8.38
N LEU A 203 12.43 -5.20 -8.12
CA LEU A 203 11.99 -6.51 -8.61
C LEU A 203 11.41 -6.29 -10.01
N CYS A 204 12.18 -6.62 -11.05
CA CYS A 204 11.85 -6.38 -12.45
C CYS A 204 11.36 -7.65 -13.14
N ALA A 205 10.12 -7.62 -13.61
CA ALA A 205 9.54 -8.68 -14.42
C ALA A 205 9.91 -8.49 -15.89
N ALA A 206 10.55 -9.49 -16.48
CA ALA A 206 10.90 -9.52 -17.90
C ALA A 206 10.64 -10.91 -18.49
N ARG A 207 10.48 -10.97 -19.81
CA ARG A 207 10.23 -12.17 -20.57
C ARG A 207 11.55 -12.83 -20.96
N THR A 208 11.79 -14.03 -20.44
CA THR A 208 12.96 -14.85 -20.79
C THR A 208 12.59 -16.04 -21.69
N GLY A 209 11.30 -16.34 -21.83
CA GLY A 209 10.79 -17.47 -22.61
C GLY A 209 9.63 -17.10 -23.52
N GLY A 210 8.81 -18.10 -23.86
CA GLY A 210 7.66 -17.95 -24.76
C GLY A 210 6.52 -17.07 -24.22
N PRO A 211 5.39 -16.97 -24.95
CA PRO A 211 4.26 -16.14 -24.54
C PRO A 211 3.58 -16.64 -23.25
N GLY A 212 2.85 -15.73 -22.57
CA GLY A 212 2.03 -16.04 -21.40
C GLY A 212 2.81 -16.21 -20.08
N HIS A 213 2.12 -16.75 -19.06
CA HIS A 213 2.59 -16.77 -17.66
C HIS A 213 3.94 -17.47 -17.46
N LYS A 214 4.22 -18.54 -18.20
CA LYS A 214 5.43 -19.36 -18.04
C LYS A 214 6.69 -18.74 -18.64
N GLY A 215 6.55 -17.66 -19.41
CA GLY A 215 7.69 -16.99 -20.04
C GLY A 215 8.29 -15.85 -19.22
N LEU A 216 7.72 -15.55 -18.04
CA LEU A 216 8.11 -14.41 -17.23
C LEU A 216 9.10 -14.83 -16.14
N THR A 217 10.10 -13.99 -15.89
CA THR A 217 11.11 -14.14 -14.83
C THR A 217 11.21 -12.82 -14.07
N VAL A 218 11.47 -12.89 -12.77
CA VAL A 218 11.70 -11.71 -11.92
C VAL A 218 13.18 -11.60 -11.61
N PHE A 219 13.73 -10.42 -11.82
CA PHE A 219 15.13 -10.07 -11.58
C PHE A 219 15.24 -9.08 -10.43
N ILE A 220 16.24 -9.25 -9.57
CA ILE A 220 16.69 -8.23 -8.62
C ILE A 220 17.64 -7.31 -9.39
N LEU A 221 17.15 -6.14 -9.79
CA LEU A 221 17.85 -5.20 -10.66
C LEU A 221 18.37 -4.01 -9.84
N ASP A 222 19.66 -3.70 -9.95
CA ASP A 222 20.23 -2.46 -9.39
C ASP A 222 19.81 -1.29 -10.28
N MET A 223 19.15 -0.31 -9.68
CA MET A 223 18.62 0.88 -10.38
C MET A 223 19.71 1.79 -10.93
N LYS A 224 20.97 1.59 -10.54
CA LYS A 224 22.14 2.32 -11.05
C LYS A 224 22.87 1.59 -12.18
N THR A 225 22.40 0.41 -12.57
CA THR A 225 22.99 -0.31 -13.71
C THR A 225 22.93 0.56 -14.96
N GLU A 226 24.00 0.55 -15.76
CA GLU A 226 24.02 1.25 -17.05
C GLU A 226 22.84 0.79 -17.92
N GLY A 227 22.23 1.73 -18.66
CA GLY A 227 21.02 1.47 -19.44
C GLY A 227 19.70 1.73 -18.71
N VAL A 228 19.71 1.84 -17.37
CA VAL A 228 18.50 2.20 -16.60
C VAL A 228 18.33 3.73 -16.59
N THR A 229 17.23 4.22 -17.15
CA THR A 229 16.88 5.65 -17.11
C THR A 229 15.49 5.86 -16.53
N CYS A 230 15.38 6.85 -15.62
CA CYS A 230 14.16 7.11 -14.86
C CYS A 230 13.64 8.53 -15.13
N LYS A 231 12.34 8.65 -15.42
CA LYS A 231 11.64 9.92 -15.57
C LYS A 231 10.43 9.97 -14.64
N LYS A 232 10.36 11.00 -13.78
CA LYS A 232 9.19 11.23 -12.90
C LYS A 232 7.93 11.41 -13.75
N MET A 233 6.83 10.85 -13.27
CA MET A 233 5.51 11.01 -13.86
C MET A 233 4.66 11.93 -12.98
N GLU A 234 3.97 12.87 -13.62
CA GLU A 234 3.03 13.78 -12.96
C GLU A 234 1.63 13.17 -12.98
N ASN A 235 1.17 12.76 -11.80
CA ASN A 235 -0.14 12.13 -11.57
C ASN A 235 -1.11 13.09 -10.90
N SER A 236 -2.40 12.75 -10.92
CA SER A 236 -3.43 13.56 -10.25
C SER A 236 -3.20 13.67 -8.74
N GLY A 237 -2.68 12.62 -8.11
CA GLY A 237 -2.34 12.54 -6.71
C GLY A 237 -1.12 11.64 -6.48
N VAL A 238 -0.87 11.30 -5.22
CA VAL A 238 0.24 10.46 -4.76
C VAL A 238 1.63 10.92 -5.21
N ALA A 239 1.87 12.23 -5.31
CA ALA A 239 3.11 12.78 -5.82
C ALA A 239 4.33 12.36 -4.99
N ALA A 240 4.22 12.29 -3.65
CA ALA A 240 5.32 11.84 -2.78
C ALA A 240 5.72 10.37 -3.00
N SER A 241 4.90 9.58 -3.70
CA SER A 241 5.22 8.19 -4.02
C SER A 241 6.31 8.05 -5.08
N GLY A 242 6.63 9.12 -5.82
CA GLY A 242 7.67 9.10 -6.84
C GLY A 242 7.37 8.16 -8.02
N SER A 243 6.12 8.13 -8.49
CA SER A 243 5.72 7.36 -9.69
C SER A 243 6.64 7.67 -10.87
N THR A 244 7.20 6.64 -11.49
CA THR A 244 8.30 6.76 -12.45
C THR A 244 8.02 5.96 -13.73
N PHE A 245 8.42 6.54 -14.87
CA PHE A 245 8.61 5.83 -16.12
C PHE A 245 10.07 5.41 -16.21
N VAL A 246 10.34 4.13 -16.46
CA VAL A 246 11.68 3.56 -16.51
C VAL A 246 11.92 2.96 -17.88
N ASN A 247 13.00 3.34 -18.52
CA ASN A 247 13.48 2.71 -19.75
C ASN A 247 14.71 1.85 -19.42
N LEU A 248 14.74 0.66 -20.01
CA LEU A 248 15.81 -0.32 -19.89
C LEU A 248 16.39 -0.51 -21.29
N ASP A 249 17.64 -0.10 -21.47
CA ASP A 249 18.37 -0.16 -22.74
C ASP A 249 19.68 -0.93 -22.52
N ASP A 250 19.74 -2.16 -23.02
CA ASP A 250 20.86 -3.09 -22.85
C ASP A 250 21.33 -3.28 -21.39
N VAL A 251 20.38 -3.36 -20.46
CA VAL A 251 20.68 -3.49 -19.03
C VAL A 251 21.17 -4.89 -18.70
N VAL A 252 22.44 -5.01 -18.29
CA VAL A 252 23.07 -6.30 -17.99
C VAL A 252 22.82 -6.71 -16.53
N VAL A 253 22.18 -7.86 -16.32
CA VAL A 253 21.85 -8.42 -15.00
C VAL A 253 22.42 -9.83 -14.85
N PRO A 254 23.16 -10.15 -13.76
CA PRO A 254 23.68 -11.50 -13.53
C PRO A 254 22.59 -12.56 -13.35
N VAL A 255 22.86 -13.81 -13.74
CA VAL A 255 21.89 -14.92 -13.58
C VAL A 255 21.53 -15.22 -12.13
N GLU A 256 22.44 -14.98 -11.19
CA GLU A 256 22.24 -15.12 -9.75
C GLU A 256 21.25 -14.09 -9.17
N ASN A 257 20.94 -13.03 -9.93
CA ASN A 257 19.92 -12.06 -9.56
C ASN A 257 18.51 -12.46 -10.01
N ILE A 258 18.32 -13.64 -10.60
CA ILE A 258 16.98 -14.22 -10.75
C ILE A 258 16.41 -14.53 -9.36
N LEU A 259 15.24 -13.97 -9.05
CA LEU A 259 14.48 -14.34 -7.88
C LEU A 259 13.64 -15.59 -8.18
N GLY A 260 13.83 -16.65 -7.39
CA GLY A 260 13.21 -17.94 -7.66
C GLY A 260 13.86 -18.66 -8.84
N ARG A 261 13.08 -18.95 -9.90
CA ARG A 261 13.56 -19.67 -11.09
C ARG A 261 13.09 -18.99 -12.37
N GLU A 262 13.83 -19.21 -13.44
CA GLU A 262 13.44 -18.82 -14.80
C GLU A 262 12.03 -19.36 -15.13
N GLY A 263 11.15 -18.48 -15.64
CA GLY A 263 9.75 -18.82 -15.95
C GLY A 263 8.79 -18.83 -14.75
N GLN A 264 9.27 -18.58 -13.52
CA GLN A 264 8.45 -18.51 -12.31
C GLN A 264 7.94 -17.09 -11.99
N GLY A 265 8.26 -16.09 -12.81
CA GLY A 265 8.02 -14.68 -12.51
C GLY A 265 6.54 -14.34 -12.30
N PHE A 266 5.63 -14.91 -13.08
CA PHE A 266 4.19 -14.62 -12.91
C PHE A 266 3.67 -15.05 -11.53
N GLU A 267 4.09 -16.23 -11.05
CA GLU A 267 3.72 -16.74 -9.73
C GLU A 267 4.22 -15.79 -8.63
N ILE A 268 5.49 -15.38 -8.72
CA ILE A 268 6.13 -14.47 -7.75
C ILE A 268 5.37 -13.13 -7.70
N ILE A 269 5.05 -12.54 -8.85
CA ILE A 269 4.30 -11.27 -8.91
C ILE A 269 2.92 -11.42 -8.28
N MET A 270 2.18 -12.48 -8.62
CA MET A 270 0.83 -12.71 -8.08
C MET A 270 0.84 -13.00 -6.58
N SER A 271 1.93 -13.56 -6.05
CA SER A 271 2.07 -13.86 -4.61
C SER A 271 1.97 -12.59 -3.74
N SER A 272 2.53 -11.46 -4.21
CA SER A 272 2.48 -10.17 -3.49
C SER A 272 1.11 -9.51 -3.53
N PHE A 273 0.39 -9.66 -4.66
CA PHE A 273 -0.83 -8.89 -4.91
C PHE A 273 -1.98 -9.23 -3.95
N THR A 274 -2.00 -10.43 -3.38
CA THR A 274 -3.08 -10.81 -2.45
C THR A 274 -3.01 -10.02 -1.15
N HIS A 275 -1.84 -9.87 -0.55
CA HIS A 275 -1.64 -9.00 0.62
C HIS A 275 -1.79 -7.52 0.25
N GLU A 276 -1.25 -7.11 -0.90
CA GLU A 276 -1.39 -5.74 -1.40
C GLU A 276 -2.87 -5.31 -1.53
N ARG A 277 -3.76 -6.18 -1.99
CA ARG A 277 -5.20 -5.88 -2.07
C ARG A 277 -5.83 -5.67 -0.71
N LEU A 278 -5.47 -6.49 0.28
CA LEU A 278 -5.91 -6.31 1.67
C LEU A 278 -5.41 -4.94 2.20
N TRP A 279 -4.15 -4.62 1.94
CA TRP A 279 -3.51 -3.36 2.31
C TRP A 279 -4.23 -2.13 1.72
N VAL A 280 -4.58 -2.18 0.43
CA VAL A 280 -5.31 -1.11 -0.26
C VAL A 280 -6.70 -0.94 0.35
N GLY A 281 -7.41 -2.03 0.64
CA GLY A 281 -8.73 -1.99 1.28
C GLY A 281 -8.71 -1.36 2.67
N ILE A 282 -7.73 -1.74 3.51
CA ILE A 282 -7.54 -1.16 4.85
C ILE A 282 -7.23 0.34 4.76
N THR A 283 -6.31 0.72 3.86
CA THR A 283 -5.93 2.11 3.63
C THR A 283 -7.14 2.95 3.18
N ALA A 284 -7.95 2.45 2.24
CA ALA A 284 -9.15 3.14 1.79
C ALA A 284 -10.18 3.37 2.92
N LEU A 285 -10.33 2.38 3.83
CA LEU A 285 -11.17 2.52 5.02
C LEU A 285 -10.62 3.59 5.98
N ARG A 286 -9.30 3.61 6.23
CA ARG A 286 -8.71 4.67 7.07
C ARG A 286 -8.91 6.05 6.45
N LEU A 287 -8.61 6.22 5.17
CA LEU A 287 -8.78 7.50 4.48
C LEU A 287 -10.25 7.96 4.52
N SER A 288 -11.20 7.02 4.45
CA SER A 288 -12.63 7.31 4.63
C SER A 288 -12.92 7.88 6.02
N ARG A 289 -12.34 7.29 7.08
CA ARG A 289 -12.45 7.79 8.45
C ARG A 289 -11.77 9.15 8.63
N VAL A 290 -10.63 9.39 8.00
CA VAL A 290 -9.94 10.70 8.03
C VAL A 290 -10.80 11.79 7.37
N ALA A 291 -11.35 11.52 6.18
CA ALA A 291 -12.21 12.46 5.48
C ALA A 291 -13.53 12.72 6.24
N LEU A 292 -14.09 11.70 6.88
CA LEU A 292 -15.22 11.83 7.79
C LEU A 292 -14.86 12.74 8.99
N GLU A 293 -13.76 12.45 9.68
CA GLU A 293 -13.30 13.16 10.88
C GLU A 293 -13.11 14.66 10.60
N ASP A 294 -12.42 14.99 9.50
CA ASP A 294 -12.13 16.37 9.12
C ASP A 294 -13.39 17.15 8.74
N SER A 295 -14.25 16.55 7.92
CA SER A 295 -15.51 17.18 7.51
C SER A 295 -16.47 17.35 8.68
N TYR A 296 -16.48 16.41 9.64
CA TYR A 296 -17.27 16.52 10.87
C TYR A 296 -16.78 17.67 11.75
N ARG A 297 -15.47 17.75 12.00
CA ARG A 297 -14.88 18.88 12.74
C ARG A 297 -15.16 20.21 12.08
N HIS A 298 -15.08 20.27 10.74
CA HIS A 298 -15.47 21.46 10.00
C HIS A 298 -16.93 21.83 10.23
N ALA A 299 -17.85 20.86 10.15
CA ALA A 299 -19.27 21.09 10.34
C ALA A 299 -19.64 21.58 11.76
N LEU A 300 -18.91 21.14 12.78
CA LEU A 300 -19.11 21.58 14.17
C LEU A 300 -18.63 23.02 14.43
N ARG A 301 -17.58 23.49 13.72
CA ARG A 301 -17.03 24.83 13.94
C ARG A 301 -17.63 25.89 13.02
N ARG A 302 -17.87 25.55 11.74
CA ARG A 302 -18.30 26.48 10.69
C ARG A 302 -19.72 26.96 10.96
N GLU A 303 -19.94 28.26 10.81
CA GLU A 303 -21.27 28.87 10.91
C GLU A 303 -21.77 29.36 9.55
N THR A 304 -23.06 29.13 9.31
CA THR A 304 -23.80 29.59 8.14
C THR A 304 -25.24 29.86 8.57
N PHE A 305 -25.83 30.95 8.10
CA PHE A 305 -27.24 31.27 8.41
C PHE A 305 -27.53 31.26 9.93
N GLY A 306 -26.62 31.81 10.74
CA GLY A 306 -26.79 31.98 12.19
C GLY A 306 -26.64 30.72 13.06
N LYS A 307 -26.19 29.59 12.50
CA LYS A 307 -25.99 28.34 13.27
C LYS A 307 -24.79 27.54 12.75
N LYS A 308 -24.32 26.56 13.54
CA LYS A 308 -23.29 25.62 13.07
C LYS A 308 -23.76 24.87 11.83
N LEU A 309 -22.84 24.57 10.91
CA LEU A 309 -23.15 23.87 9.67
C LEU A 309 -23.79 22.51 9.94
N PHE A 310 -23.37 21.82 11.00
CA PHE A 310 -23.95 20.56 11.50
C PHE A 310 -25.45 20.68 11.85
N GLU A 311 -25.96 21.86 12.20
CA GLU A 311 -27.38 22.06 12.51
C GLU A 311 -28.30 22.04 11.27
N ASN A 312 -27.74 21.91 10.07
CA ASN A 312 -28.50 21.68 8.85
C ASN A 312 -28.74 20.18 8.64
N GLN A 313 -30.02 19.78 8.50
CA GLN A 313 -30.40 18.37 8.32
C GLN A 313 -29.67 17.74 7.11
N ALA A 314 -29.57 18.46 6.00
CA ALA A 314 -28.86 18.01 4.80
C ALA A 314 -27.39 17.65 5.06
N ILE A 315 -26.74 18.30 6.03
CA ILE A 315 -25.37 18.00 6.45
C ILE A 315 -25.33 16.79 7.37
N ARG A 316 -26.22 16.70 8.37
CA ARG A 316 -26.30 15.53 9.27
C ARG A 316 -26.53 14.22 8.53
N LEU A 317 -27.39 14.24 7.51
CA LEU A 317 -27.69 13.06 6.70
C LEU A 317 -26.45 12.55 5.93
N LYS A 318 -25.52 13.44 5.54
CA LYS A 318 -24.26 13.02 4.89
C LYS A 318 -23.42 12.19 5.85
N PHE A 319 -23.28 12.61 7.12
CA PHE A 319 -22.51 11.85 8.12
C PHE A 319 -23.08 10.45 8.36
N SER A 320 -24.40 10.32 8.52
CA SER A 320 -25.04 9.01 8.68
C SER A 320 -24.81 8.10 7.47
N LYS A 321 -24.90 8.64 6.24
CA LYS A 321 -24.61 7.88 5.01
C LYS A 321 -23.15 7.44 4.92
N MET A 322 -22.21 8.33 5.22
CA MET A 322 -20.78 7.99 5.21
C MET A 322 -20.46 6.89 6.22
N VAL A 323 -21.03 6.93 7.44
CA VAL A 323 -20.87 5.87 8.44
C VAL A 323 -21.45 4.54 7.94
N GLY A 324 -22.61 4.56 7.28
CA GLY A 324 -23.21 3.37 6.67
C GLY A 324 -22.36 2.73 5.55
N LEU A 325 -21.44 3.48 4.95
CA LEU A 325 -20.47 2.97 3.98
C LEU A 325 -19.18 2.45 4.65
N ILE A 326 -18.81 2.97 5.82
CA ILE A 326 -17.57 2.61 6.52
C ILE A 326 -17.75 1.35 7.36
N GLU A 327 -18.71 1.34 8.28
CA GLU A 327 -18.76 0.33 9.34
C GLU A 327 -19.02 -1.11 8.82
N PRO A 328 -19.95 -1.37 7.88
CA PRO A 328 -20.14 -2.74 7.40
C PRO A 328 -18.89 -3.33 6.75
N VAL A 329 -18.16 -2.51 5.98
CA VAL A 329 -16.93 -2.92 5.29
C VAL A 329 -15.78 -3.06 6.28
N HIS A 330 -15.76 -2.27 7.36
CA HIS A 330 -14.79 -2.42 8.43
C HIS A 330 -14.91 -3.79 9.13
N HIS A 331 -16.12 -4.24 9.46
CA HIS A 331 -16.32 -5.55 10.07
C HIS A 331 -15.96 -6.71 9.13
N LEU A 332 -16.28 -6.56 7.82
CA LEU A 332 -15.79 -7.51 6.80
C LEU A 332 -14.25 -7.55 6.79
N MET A 333 -13.60 -6.39 6.79
CA MET A 333 -12.15 -6.28 6.79
C MET A 333 -11.52 -7.00 7.99
N GLU A 334 -12.05 -6.84 9.20
CA GLU A 334 -11.52 -7.52 10.38
C GLU A 334 -11.60 -9.06 10.28
N ASP A 335 -12.71 -9.59 9.76
CA ASP A 335 -12.81 -11.03 9.47
C ASP A 335 -11.80 -11.47 8.40
N LEU A 336 -11.59 -10.65 7.36
CA LEU A 336 -10.63 -10.96 6.31
C LEU A 336 -9.18 -10.91 6.81
N VAL A 337 -8.83 -9.97 7.70
CA VAL A 337 -7.52 -9.94 8.37
C VAL A 337 -7.30 -11.27 9.09
N ARG A 338 -8.25 -11.73 9.90
CA ARG A 338 -8.19 -13.04 10.56
C ARG A 338 -8.07 -14.19 9.54
N ARG A 339 -8.76 -14.14 8.40
CA ARG A 339 -8.71 -15.23 7.41
C ARG A 339 -7.41 -15.24 6.59
N SER A 340 -6.73 -14.11 6.47
CA SER A 340 -5.55 -13.92 5.59
C SER A 340 -4.42 -14.93 5.83
N VAL A 341 -4.24 -15.39 7.07
CA VAL A 341 -3.21 -16.37 7.46
C VAL A 341 -3.76 -17.78 7.70
N ARG A 342 -5.07 -17.98 7.50
CA ARG A 342 -5.78 -19.25 7.81
C ARG A 342 -6.37 -19.92 6.58
N VAL A 343 -6.36 -19.24 5.45
CA VAL A 343 -6.93 -19.70 4.18
C VAL A 343 -5.84 -19.69 3.12
N PRO A 344 -5.77 -20.69 2.22
CA PRO A 344 -4.82 -20.67 1.11
C PRO A 344 -4.94 -19.37 0.30
N ALA A 345 -3.81 -18.80 -0.11
CA ALA A 345 -3.78 -17.50 -0.80
C ALA A 345 -4.70 -17.44 -2.02
N LEU A 346 -4.78 -18.53 -2.80
CA LEU A 346 -5.68 -18.62 -3.95
C LEU A 346 -7.15 -18.49 -3.56
N GLU A 347 -7.58 -19.12 -2.47
CA GLU A 347 -8.95 -19.06 -1.96
C GLU A 347 -9.26 -17.72 -1.28
N PHE A 348 -8.25 -17.09 -0.68
CA PHE A 348 -8.38 -15.78 -0.03
C PHE A 348 -8.38 -14.61 -1.02
N SER A 349 -7.67 -14.72 -2.15
CA SER A 349 -7.51 -13.65 -3.15
C SER A 349 -8.80 -12.96 -3.62
N PRO A 350 -9.91 -13.67 -3.94
CA PRO A 350 -11.16 -13.01 -4.37
C PRO A 350 -11.81 -12.22 -3.23
N TRP A 351 -11.63 -12.64 -1.96
CA TRP A 351 -12.13 -11.88 -0.81
C TRP A 351 -11.34 -10.59 -0.59
N ALA A 352 -10.01 -10.65 -0.70
CA ALA A 352 -9.17 -9.46 -0.65
C ALA A 352 -9.50 -8.47 -1.80
N ALA A 353 -9.76 -8.99 -3.00
CA ALA A 353 -10.20 -8.19 -4.14
C ALA A 353 -11.55 -7.50 -3.89
N LEU A 354 -12.53 -8.23 -3.34
CA LEU A 354 -13.85 -7.66 -3.00
C LEU A 354 -13.73 -6.54 -1.96
N LEU A 355 -12.93 -6.73 -0.91
CA LEU A 355 -12.67 -5.70 0.08
C LEU A 355 -12.06 -4.45 -0.55
N LYS A 356 -11.00 -4.63 -1.35
CA LYS A 356 -10.31 -3.54 -2.06
C LYS A 356 -11.29 -2.71 -2.87
N MET A 357 -12.10 -3.36 -3.70
CA MET A 357 -13.07 -2.68 -4.55
C MET A 357 -14.11 -1.93 -3.72
N GLN A 358 -14.73 -2.60 -2.75
CA GLN A 358 -15.81 -2.01 -1.96
C GLN A 358 -15.32 -0.83 -1.13
N ALA A 359 -14.14 -0.95 -0.49
CA ALA A 359 -13.56 0.12 0.30
C ALA A 359 -13.15 1.32 -0.56
N ALA A 360 -12.53 1.09 -1.72
CA ALA A 360 -12.12 2.16 -2.62
C ALA A 360 -13.31 2.92 -3.23
N HIS A 361 -14.35 2.21 -3.68
CA HIS A 361 -15.58 2.82 -4.19
C HIS A 361 -16.30 3.62 -3.09
N ASN A 362 -16.37 3.09 -1.86
CA ASN A 362 -16.95 3.83 -0.74
C ASN A 362 -16.18 5.11 -0.44
N LEU A 363 -14.84 5.06 -0.52
CA LEU A 363 -13.99 6.24 -0.36
C LEU A 363 -14.24 7.31 -1.44
N GLU A 364 -14.50 6.95 -2.70
CA GLU A 364 -14.85 7.95 -3.74
C GLU A 364 -16.10 8.75 -3.34
N THR A 365 -17.13 8.05 -2.85
CA THR A 365 -18.37 8.70 -2.38
C THR A 365 -18.11 9.54 -1.13
N ILE A 366 -17.38 9.01 -0.15
CA ILE A 366 -17.09 9.71 1.11
C ILE A 366 -16.24 10.95 0.85
N SER A 367 -15.20 10.84 0.01
CA SER A 367 -14.33 11.94 -0.38
C SER A 367 -15.12 13.09 -1.03
N ARG A 368 -16.00 12.77 -1.99
CA ARG A 368 -16.91 13.75 -2.61
C ARG A 368 -17.78 14.48 -1.58
N GLU A 369 -18.42 13.72 -0.69
CA GLU A 369 -19.30 14.31 0.34
C GLU A 369 -18.53 15.16 1.34
N SER A 370 -17.34 14.72 1.75
CA SER A 370 -16.45 15.49 2.62
C SER A 370 -16.02 16.80 1.96
N GLN A 371 -15.61 16.79 0.69
CA GLN A 371 -15.30 18.02 -0.06
C GLN A 371 -16.51 18.97 -0.10
N GLN A 372 -17.70 18.43 -0.38
CA GLN A 372 -18.93 19.23 -0.44
C GLN A 372 -19.26 19.89 0.91
N ILE A 373 -18.99 19.22 2.04
CA ILE A 373 -19.17 19.80 3.38
C ILE A 373 -18.20 20.95 3.63
N PHE A 374 -16.98 20.88 3.11
CA PHE A 374 -16.00 21.97 3.19
C PHE A 374 -16.29 23.14 2.22
N GLY A 375 -17.14 22.94 1.21
CA GLY A 375 -17.39 23.92 0.16
C GLY A 375 -16.09 24.30 -0.58
N GLY A 376 -15.86 25.59 -0.81
CA GLY A 376 -14.66 26.06 -1.53
C GLY A 376 -13.32 25.68 -0.86
N LEU A 377 -13.31 25.41 0.45
CA LEU A 377 -12.11 24.93 1.14
C LEU A 377 -11.75 23.49 0.77
N GLY A 378 -12.72 22.68 0.33
CA GLY A 378 -12.50 21.31 -0.12
C GLY A 378 -11.95 21.22 -1.55
N TYR A 379 -11.93 22.35 -2.27
CA TYR A 379 -11.33 22.50 -3.60
C TYR A 379 -9.88 23.04 -3.53
N SER A 380 -9.51 23.66 -2.41
CA SER A 380 -8.20 24.27 -2.25
C SER A 380 -7.20 23.25 -1.69
N ARG A 381 -6.01 23.14 -2.31
CA ARG A 381 -4.91 22.27 -1.85
C ARG A 381 -4.37 22.63 -0.45
N GLY A 382 -4.62 23.84 0.02
CA GLY A 382 -4.14 24.35 1.29
C GLY A 382 -5.23 24.58 2.35
N GLY A 383 -4.79 25.00 3.53
CA GLY A 383 -5.68 25.36 4.62
C GLY A 383 -6.47 24.17 5.17
N ALA A 384 -7.57 24.46 5.85
CA ALA A 384 -8.21 23.47 6.70
C ALA A 384 -9.00 22.36 5.95
N GLY A 385 -9.20 22.50 4.63
CA GLY A 385 -9.77 21.45 3.77
C GLY A 385 -8.73 20.71 2.92
N GLY A 386 -7.46 21.12 2.97
CA GLY A 386 -6.40 20.60 2.09
C GLY A 386 -6.16 19.10 2.22
N ARG A 387 -6.33 18.51 3.41
CA ARG A 387 -6.21 17.06 3.58
C ARG A 387 -7.36 16.28 2.89
N VAL A 388 -8.59 16.80 2.94
CA VAL A 388 -9.72 16.19 2.22
C VAL A 388 -9.56 16.36 0.70
N GLU A 389 -9.04 17.52 0.27
CA GLU A 389 -8.68 17.75 -1.14
C GLU A 389 -7.59 16.78 -1.61
N GLN A 390 -6.55 16.54 -0.80
CA GLN A 390 -5.51 15.55 -1.10
C GLN A 390 -6.10 14.15 -1.27
N ILE A 391 -6.95 13.70 -0.33
CA ILE A 391 -7.61 12.40 -0.42
C ILE A 391 -8.42 12.27 -1.72
N SER A 392 -9.07 13.35 -2.17
CA SER A 392 -9.82 13.35 -3.44
C SER A 392 -8.95 13.17 -4.68
N ARG A 393 -7.70 13.64 -4.64
CA ARG A 393 -6.72 13.43 -5.72
C ARG A 393 -6.11 12.03 -5.68
N ASP A 394 -5.94 11.50 -4.47
CA ASP A 394 -5.33 10.19 -4.22
C ASP A 394 -6.30 9.02 -4.47
N VAL A 395 -7.61 9.19 -4.22
CA VAL A 395 -8.56 8.06 -4.26
C VAL A 395 -8.58 7.31 -5.59
N ARG A 396 -8.35 8.01 -6.72
CA ARG A 396 -8.47 7.40 -8.04
C ARG A 396 -7.48 6.26 -8.24
N VAL A 397 -6.27 6.37 -7.70
CA VAL A 397 -5.28 5.29 -7.88
C VAL A 397 -5.67 4.04 -7.11
N LEU A 398 -6.34 4.14 -5.95
CA LEU A 398 -6.83 2.99 -5.18
C LEU A 398 -7.89 2.18 -5.92
N VAL A 399 -8.62 2.79 -6.85
CA VAL A 399 -9.61 2.10 -7.69
C VAL A 399 -8.92 1.38 -8.85
N VAL A 400 -7.87 1.98 -9.43
CA VAL A 400 -7.22 1.50 -10.66
C VAL A 400 -6.05 0.52 -10.39
N SER A 401 -5.19 0.80 -9.41
CA SER A 401 -3.98 0.00 -9.15
C SER A 401 -4.29 -1.31 -8.40
N GLY A 402 -3.33 -2.26 -8.41
CA GLY A 402 -3.49 -3.58 -7.77
C GLY A 402 -4.54 -4.49 -8.44
N GLY A 403 -4.98 -4.12 -9.65
CA GLY A 403 -6.09 -4.69 -10.41
C GLY A 403 -7.27 -3.72 -10.47
N SER A 404 -7.70 -3.35 -11.69
CA SER A 404 -8.89 -2.49 -11.86
C SER A 404 -10.15 -3.19 -11.37
N GLU A 405 -11.20 -2.42 -11.12
CA GLU A 405 -12.48 -2.96 -10.65
C GLU A 405 -13.01 -4.07 -11.57
N GLU A 406 -12.98 -3.85 -12.88
CA GLU A 406 -13.49 -4.78 -13.88
C GLU A 406 -12.68 -6.09 -13.91
N ILE A 407 -11.36 -5.98 -13.79
CA ILE A 407 -10.46 -7.14 -13.78
C ILE A 407 -10.66 -7.98 -12.52
N LEU A 408 -10.85 -7.31 -11.38
CA LEU A 408 -11.10 -8.00 -10.11
C LEU A 408 -12.50 -8.63 -10.09
N GLN A 409 -13.52 -7.97 -10.65
CA GLN A 409 -14.85 -8.55 -10.82
C GLN A 409 -14.81 -9.81 -11.68
N ASP A 410 -14.18 -9.74 -12.85
CA ASP A 410 -14.03 -10.91 -13.73
C ASP A 410 -13.23 -12.04 -13.07
N MET A 411 -12.14 -11.72 -12.36
CA MET A 411 -11.37 -12.69 -11.58
C MET A 411 -12.24 -13.40 -10.53
N ILE A 412 -13.03 -12.64 -9.76
CA ILE A 412 -13.95 -13.18 -8.75
C ILE A 412 -14.99 -14.09 -9.43
N SER A 413 -15.63 -13.65 -10.51
CA SER A 413 -16.62 -14.44 -11.24
C SER A 413 -16.05 -15.74 -11.81
N LYS A 414 -14.86 -15.70 -12.43
CA LYS A 414 -14.15 -16.88 -12.93
C LYS A 414 -13.83 -17.87 -11.81
N GLN A 415 -13.42 -17.38 -10.65
CA GLN A 415 -13.12 -18.23 -9.51
C GLN A 415 -14.38 -18.84 -8.89
N GLN A 416 -15.46 -18.08 -8.77
CA GLN A 416 -16.76 -18.59 -8.33
C GLN A 416 -17.29 -19.66 -9.27
N LYS A 417 -17.17 -19.47 -10.59
CA LYS A 417 -17.52 -20.48 -11.59
C LYS A 417 -16.76 -21.80 -11.36
N LYS A 418 -15.44 -21.72 -11.14
CA LYS A 418 -14.59 -22.88 -10.84
C LYS A 418 -15.05 -23.61 -9.56
N LEU A 419 -15.38 -22.86 -8.50
CA LEU A 419 -15.87 -23.44 -7.24
C LEU A 419 -17.26 -24.07 -7.39
N ALA A 420 -18.12 -23.48 -8.21
CA ALA A 420 -19.44 -24.01 -8.53
C ALA A 420 -19.42 -25.22 -9.48
N ARG A 421 -18.25 -25.60 -10.02
CA ARG A 421 -18.06 -26.65 -11.03
C ARG A 421 -18.89 -26.40 -12.31
N LEU A 422 -19.09 -25.14 -12.68
CA LEU A 422 -19.81 -24.69 -13.87
C LEU A 422 -18.89 -24.45 -15.07
#